data_AF-E4KYV1-F1
#
_entry.id   AF-E4KYV1-F1
#
_cell.length_a   1.000
_cell.length_b   1.000
_cell.length_c   1.000
_cell.angle_alpha   90.00
_cell.angle_beta   90.00
_cell.angle_gamma   90.00
#
_symmetry.space_group_name_H-M   'P 1'
#
loop_
_entity.id
_entity.type
_entity.pdbx_description
1 polymer ?
#
loop_
_entity_poly.entity_id
_entity_poly.type
_entity_poly.pdbx_seq_one_letter_code
_entity_poly.pdbx_strand_id
1 'polypeptide(L)' 'MHILSILDIKKMIPVPTDCYERIDFNELEDIRYKDLFQKEYAFC' A
#
# COMPACT_ATOMS: atom_id res chain seq x y z
N MET A 1 -1.59 -4.92 20.36
CA MET A 1 -0.80 -4.43 19.22
C MET A 1 -0.98 -5.43 18.08
N HIS A 2 -1.56 -5.02 16.96
CA HIS A 2 -1.73 -5.88 15.77
C HIS A 2 -0.72 -5.44 14.71
N ILE A 3 0.01 -6.41 14.14
CA ILE A 3 0.90 -6.16 13.01
C ILE A 3 0.04 -6.19 11.75
N LEU A 4 0.09 -5.12 10.93
CA LEU A 4 -0.67 -5.01 9.68
C LEU A 4 0.17 -5.47 8.49
N SER A 5 1.33 -4.83 8.26
CA SER A 5 2.33 -5.22 7.27
C SER A 5 3.75 -4.80 7.67
N ILE A 6 4.74 -5.12 6.82
CA ILE A 6 6.15 -4.76 6.98
C ILE A 6 6.65 -4.12 5.68
N LEU A 7 7.20 -2.91 5.77
CA LEU A 7 7.92 -2.27 4.66
C LEU A 7 9.39 -2.67 4.68
N ASP A 8 9.84 -3.38 3.65
CA ASP A 8 11.25 -3.77 3.51
C ASP A 8 12.07 -2.64 2.86
N ILE A 9 12.48 -1.67 3.68
CA ILE A 9 13.24 -0.48 3.23
C ILE A 9 14.55 -0.87 2.53
N LYS A 10 15.16 -2.00 2.90
CA LYS A 10 16.40 -2.48 2.29
C LYS A 10 16.22 -2.93 0.83
N LYS A 11 14.97 -3.17 0.40
CA LYS A 11 14.62 -3.57 -0.96
C LYS A 11 13.94 -2.48 -1.77
N MET A 12 13.95 -1.22 -1.30
CA MET A 12 13.44 -0.11 -2.09
C MET A 12 14.28 0.09 -3.36
N ILE A 13 13.61 0.39 -4.47
CA ILE A 13 14.24 0.68 -5.76
C ILE A 13 13.84 2.08 -6.25
N PRO A 14 14.72 2.79 -6.97
CA PRO A 14 14.32 4.00 -7.66
C PRO A 14 13.39 3.64 -8.82
N VAL A 15 12.29 4.38 -8.96
CA VAL A 15 11.30 4.16 -10.03
C VAL A 15 11.11 5.46 -10.81
N PRO A 16 11.30 5.46 -12.15
CA PRO A 16 10.98 6.61 -13.00
C PRO A 16 9.48 6.95 -12.98
N THR A 17 9.13 8.21 -13.26
CA THR A 17 7.75 8.71 -13.14
C THR A 17 6.73 7.92 -13.96
N ASP A 18 7.11 7.39 -15.11
CA ASP A 18 6.20 6.69 -16.04
C ASP A 18 6.26 5.16 -15.89
N CYS A 19 6.93 4.66 -14.82
CA CYS A 19 7.09 3.23 -14.55
C CYS A 19 6.31 2.76 -13.32
N TYR A 20 5.39 3.58 -12.81
CA TYR A 20 4.48 3.19 -11.74
C TYR A 20 3.08 3.73 -11.99
N GLU A 21 2.11 3.06 -11.39
CA GLU A 21 0.73 3.52 -11.34
C GLU A 21 0.34 3.78 -9.89
N ARG A 22 -0.49 4.81 -9.68
CA ARG A 22 -1.07 5.08 -8.37
C ARG A 22 -2.29 4.20 -8.19
N ILE A 23 -2.44 3.64 -7.00
CA ILE A 23 -3.62 2.87 -6.64
C ILE A 23 -4.72 3.82 -6.16
N ASP A 24 -5.92 3.74 -6.74
CA ASP A 24 -7.14 4.32 -6.16
C ASP A 24 -7.82 3.27 -5.29
N PHE A 25 -7.96 3.55 -3.99
CA PHE A 25 -8.63 2.65 -3.05
C PHE A 25 -10.11 2.42 -3.40
N ASN A 26 -10.74 3.29 -4.19
CA ASN A 26 -12.12 3.10 -4.64
C ASN A 26 -12.27 2.03 -5.72
N GLU A 27 -11.20 1.70 -6.44
CA GLU A 27 -11.19 0.66 -7.47
C GLU A 27 -10.99 -0.75 -6.89
N LEU A 28 -10.69 -0.88 -5.59
CA LEU A 28 -10.54 -2.15 -4.91
C LEU A 28 -11.90 -2.79 -4.59
N GLU A 29 -12.21 -3.91 -5.24
CA GLU A 29 -13.46 -4.67 -5.04
C GLU A 29 -13.50 -5.44 -3.70
N ASP A 30 -12.37 -5.99 -3.23
CA ASP A 30 -12.32 -6.68 -1.94
C ASP A 30 -12.30 -5.67 -0.80
N ILE A 31 -13.44 -5.57 -0.12
CA ILE A 31 -13.67 -4.67 1.01
C ILE A 31 -12.69 -4.92 2.16
N ARG A 32 -12.31 -6.16 2.45
CA ARG A 32 -11.40 -6.48 3.55
C ARG A 32 -9.98 -6.07 3.20
N TYR A 33 -9.57 -6.28 1.94
CA TYR A 33 -8.28 -5.82 1.46
C TYR A 33 -8.20 -4.30 1.46
N LYS A 34 -9.27 -3.62 0.99
CA LYS A 34 -9.38 -2.16 1.04
C LYS A 34 -9.26 -1.62 2.48
N ASP A 35 -9.97 -2.21 3.45
CA ASP A 35 -9.92 -1.80 4.85
C ASP A 35 -8.51 -1.99 5.47
N LEU A 36 -7.86 -3.13 5.21
CA LEU A 36 -6.48 -3.36 5.65
C LEU A 36 -5.55 -2.31 5.05
N PHE A 37 -5.64 -2.07 3.75
CA PHE A 37 -4.72 -1.19 3.04
C PHE A 37 -4.90 0.28 3.44
N GLN A 38 -6.15 0.69 3.71
CA GLN A 38 -6.45 2.01 4.28
C GLN A 38 -5.86 2.19 5.68
N LYS A 39 -5.92 1.17 6.53
CA LYS A 39 -5.32 1.20 7.87
C LYS A 39 -3.79 1.30 7.80
N GLU A 40 -3.17 0.57 6.88
CA GLU A 40 -1.72 0.64 6.65
C GLU A 40 -1.29 2.01 6.13
N TYR A 41 -2.04 2.57 5.18
CA TYR A 41 -1.78 3.90 4.64
C TYR A 41 -1.94 5.01 5.69
N ALA A 42 -2.95 4.91 6.56
CA ALA A 42 -3.17 5.88 7.63
C ALA A 42 -2.12 5.83 8.75
N PHE A 43 -1.39 4.72 8.86
CA PHE A 43 -0.31 4.54 9.84
C PHE A 43 1.04 5.09 9.35
N CYS A 44 1.30 5.01 8.04
CA CYS A 44 2.52 5.50 7.40
C CYS A 44 2.53 7.03 7.26
#